data_AF-A0A3C0I3X3-F1
#
_entry.id   AF-A0A3C0I3X3-F1
#
_cell.length_a   1.000
_cell.length_b   1.000
_cell.length_c   1.000
_cell.angle_alpha   90.00
_cell.angle_beta   90.00
_cell.angle_gamma   90.00
#
_symmetry.space_group_name_H-M   'P 1'
#
loop_
_entity.id
_entity.type
_entity.pdbx_description
1 polymer ?
#
loop_
_entity_poly.entity_id
_entity_poly.type
_entity_poly.pdbx_seq_one_letter_code
_entity_poly.pdbx_strand_id
1 'polypeptide(L)'
;GLHPYAISILAEMMHSAATQTQIIAASQSVTLVNQFQLDDIIIIERENEESRIKRLSHEELNHWLDDYALGELWEKNVLGGRP
;
A
#
# COMPACT_ATOMS: atom_id res chain seq x y z
N GLY A 1 -6.71 -16.65 4.36
CA GLY A 1 -5.96 -15.78 3.42
C GLY A 1 -4.82 -16.55 2.80
N LEU A 2 -4.13 -15.98 1.82
CA LEU A 2 -2.89 -16.54 1.29
C LEU A 2 -1.80 -16.56 2.37
N HIS A 3 -0.96 -17.59 2.38
CA HIS A 3 0.22 -17.64 3.24
C HIS A 3 1.17 -16.47 2.88
N PRO A 4 1.90 -15.86 3.83
CA PRO A 4 2.78 -14.71 3.54
C PRO A 4 3.75 -14.93 2.37
N TYR A 5 4.32 -16.13 2.27
CA TYR A 5 5.19 -16.50 1.14
C TYR A 5 4.46 -16.53 -0.23
N ALA A 6 3.19 -16.92 -0.27
CA ALA A 6 2.43 -16.87 -1.52
C ALA A 6 2.13 -15.42 -1.93
N ILE A 7 2.02 -14.50 -0.95
CA ILE A 7 1.80 -13.07 -1.20
C ILE A 7 3.04 -12.42 -1.82
N SER A 8 4.26 -12.78 -1.38
CA SER A 8 5.49 -12.28 -2.01
C SER A 8 5.60 -12.74 -3.46
N ILE A 9 5.29 -14.01 -3.76
CA ILE A 9 5.26 -14.52 -5.14
C ILE A 9 4.23 -13.76 -5.98
N LEU A 10 3.03 -13.52 -5.44
CA LEU A 10 2.00 -12.73 -6.13
C LEU A 10 2.50 -11.32 -6.45
N ALA A 11 3.16 -10.65 -5.50
CA ALA A 11 3.69 -9.31 -5.73
C ALA A 11 4.79 -9.29 -6.80
N GLU A 12 5.70 -10.27 -6.81
CA GLU A 12 6.71 -10.43 -7.87
C GLU A 12 6.06 -10.61 -9.26
N MET A 13 5.01 -11.43 -9.34
CA MET A 13 4.25 -11.61 -10.58
C MET A 13 3.56 -10.32 -11.02
N MET A 14 3.00 -9.56 -10.08
CA MET A 14 2.40 -8.24 -10.36
C MET A 14 3.45 -7.26 -10.90
N HIS A 15 4.62 -7.16 -10.27
CA HIS A 15 5.71 -6.31 -10.73
C HIS A 15 6.17 -6.67 -12.14
N SER A 16 6.33 -7.96 -12.43
CA SER A 16 6.69 -8.44 -13.76
C SER A 16 5.64 -8.06 -14.82
N ALA A 17 4.36 -8.34 -14.54
CA ALA A 17 3.27 -8.02 -15.45
C ALA A 17 3.06 -6.50 -15.62
N ALA A 18 3.35 -5.71 -14.59
CA ALA A 18 3.25 -4.25 -14.61
C ALA A 18 4.18 -3.59 -15.65
N THR A 19 5.25 -4.28 -16.07
CA THR A 19 6.14 -3.81 -17.14
C THR A 19 5.46 -3.76 -18.52
N GLN A 20 4.36 -4.49 -18.69
CA GLN A 20 3.64 -4.61 -19.98
C GLN A 20 2.20 -4.10 -19.91
N THR A 21 1.60 -4.00 -18.73
CA THR A 21 0.19 -3.62 -18.56
C THR A 21 -0.03 -2.96 -17.22
N GLN A 22 -0.89 -1.94 -17.16
CA GLN A 22 -1.23 -1.30 -15.90
C GLN A 22 -2.06 -2.23 -15.01
N ILE A 23 -1.63 -2.38 -13.75
CA ILE A 23 -2.35 -3.15 -12.74
C ILE A 23 -2.84 -2.19 -11.66
N ILE A 24 -4.12 -2.29 -11.31
CA ILE A 24 -4.71 -1.58 -10.17
C ILE A 24 -5.30 -2.66 -9.25
N ALA A 25 -4.84 -2.70 -8.01
CA ALA A 25 -5.29 -3.66 -7.01
C ALA A 25 -5.76 -2.94 -5.75
N ALA A 26 -6.89 -3.38 -5.20
CA ALA A 26 -7.36 -2.97 -3.88
C ALA A 26 -6.98 -4.06 -2.87
N SER A 27 -6.43 -3.66 -1.72
CA SER A 27 -5.92 -4.59 -0.73
C SER A 27 -6.21 -4.11 0.70
N GLN A 28 -6.51 -5.06 1.58
CA GLN A 28 -6.49 -4.90 3.04
C GLN A 28 -5.40 -5.77 3.68
N SER A 29 -4.40 -6.16 2.89
CA SER A 29 -3.31 -7.03 3.32
C SER A 29 -2.05 -6.21 3.59
N VAL A 30 -1.69 -6.08 4.87
CA VAL A 30 -0.43 -5.45 5.32
C VAL A 30 0.76 -6.10 4.61
N THR A 31 0.76 -7.43 4.54
CA THR A 31 1.81 -8.21 3.90
C THR A 31 1.97 -7.92 2.42
N LEU A 32 0.87 -7.61 1.71
CA LEU A 32 0.94 -7.21 0.30
C LEU A 32 1.40 -5.76 0.17
N VAL A 33 0.89 -4.84 1.01
CA VAL A 33 1.32 -3.42 1.04
C VAL A 33 2.84 -3.32 1.23
N ASN A 34 3.43 -4.16 2.07
CA ASN A 34 4.88 -4.23 2.29
C ASN A 34 5.71 -4.67 1.08
N GLN A 35 5.09 -5.10 -0.03
CA GLN A 35 5.79 -5.49 -1.26
C GLN A 35 5.85 -4.35 -2.30
N PHE A 36 5.33 -3.16 -1.97
CA PHE A 36 5.26 -2.01 -2.87
C PHE A 36 5.95 -0.79 -2.28
N GLN A 37 6.29 0.18 -3.12
CA GLN A 37 6.88 1.45 -2.71
C GLN A 37 5.79 2.47 -2.37
N LEU A 38 6.18 3.58 -1.73
CA LEU A 38 5.25 4.65 -1.36
C LEU A 38 4.48 5.19 -2.58
N ASP A 39 5.18 5.37 -3.71
CA ASP A 39 4.61 5.92 -4.94
C ASP A 39 3.60 4.99 -5.64
N ASP A 40 3.62 3.70 -5.28
CA ASP A 40 2.68 2.70 -5.80
C ASP A 40 1.36 2.69 -5.01
N ILE A 41 1.30 3.39 -3.88
CA ILE A 41 0.18 3.32 -2.94
C ILE A 41 -0.71 4.56 -3.04
N ILE A 42 -2.01 4.29 -3.12
CA ILE A 42 -3.06 5.30 -3.04
C ILE A 42 -4.00 4.89 -1.90
N ILE A 43 -4.25 5.82 -1.00
CA ILE A 43 -5.17 5.65 0.13
C ILE A 43 -6.56 6.10 -0.30
N ILE A 44 -7.55 5.25 -0.03
CA ILE A 44 -8.96 5.54 -0.26
C ILE A 44 -9.68 5.45 1.07
N GLU A 45 -10.33 6.54 1.46
CA GLU A 45 -11.09 6.65 2.71
C GLU A 45 -12.48 7.22 2.45
N ARG A 46 -13.40 6.98 3.39
CA ARG A 46 -14.73 7.58 3.35
C ARG A 46 -14.78 8.76 4.31
N GLU A 47 -15.07 9.94 3.77
CA GLU A 47 -15.24 11.18 4.53
C GLU A 47 -16.56 11.83 4.13
N ASN A 48 -17.43 12.15 5.09
CA ASN A 48 -18.72 12.81 4.84
C ASN A 48 -19.54 12.15 3.73
N GLU A 49 -19.64 10.81 3.75
CA GLU A 49 -20.28 9.96 2.75
C GLU A 49 -19.62 9.87 1.38
N GLU A 50 -18.53 10.60 1.14
CA GLU A 50 -17.79 10.62 -0.11
C GLU A 50 -16.48 9.81 -0.02
N SER A 51 -16.02 9.27 -1.15
CA SER A 51 -14.67 8.68 -1.21
C SER A 51 -13.64 9.78 -1.42
N ARG A 52 -12.64 9.83 -0.54
CA ARG A 52 -11.44 10.66 -0.68
C ARG A 52 -10.30 9.75 -1.11
N ILE A 53 -9.59 10.20 -2.14
CA ILE A 53 -8.46 9.48 -2.71
C ILE A 53 -7.24 10.36 -2.48
N LYS A 54 -6.26 9.86 -1.72
CA LYS A 54 -5.01 10.56 -1.40
C LYS A 54 -3.82 9.76 -1.90
N ARG A 55 -2.91 10.41 -2.63
CA ARG A 55 -1.55 9.89 -2.83
C ARG A 55 -0.69 10.23 -1.63
N LEU A 56 0.16 9.29 -1.25
CA LEU A 56 1.11 9.49 -0.16
C LEU A 56 2.23 10.41 -0.60
N SER A 57 2.65 11.32 0.28
CA SER A 57 3.75 12.25 0.03
C SER A 57 5.00 11.75 0.72
N HIS A 58 6.09 11.60 -0.04
CA HIS A 58 7.41 11.31 0.51
C HIS A 58 7.81 12.37 1.54
N GLU A 59 7.59 13.65 1.26
CA GLU A 59 7.95 14.75 2.17
C GLU A 59 7.25 14.64 3.54
N GLU A 60 5.97 14.26 3.56
CA GLU A 60 5.20 14.08 4.79
C GLU A 60 5.66 12.86 5.61
N LEU A 61 6.22 11.85 4.94
CA LEU A 61 6.53 10.54 5.53
C LEU A 61 8.02 10.26 5.68
N ASN A 62 8.91 11.14 5.21
CA ASN A 62 10.36 10.92 5.20
C ASN A 62 10.89 10.46 6.56
N HIS A 63 10.54 11.15 7.64
CA HIS A 63 10.99 10.78 9.00
C HIS A 63 10.50 9.39 9.44
N TRP A 64 9.35 8.94 8.94
CA TRP A 64 8.78 7.63 9.27
C TRP A 64 9.41 6.50 8.45
N LEU A 65 9.79 6.78 7.20
CA LEU A 65 10.35 5.77 6.29
C LEU A 65 11.75 5.29 6.71
N ASP A 66 12.44 6.04 7.56
CA ASP A 66 13.74 5.63 8.13
C ASP A 66 13.59 4.48 9.14
N ASP A 67 12.48 4.45 9.88
CA ASP A 67 12.31 3.57 11.05
C ASP A 67 11.22 2.50 10.87
N TYR A 68 10.34 2.64 9.85
CA TYR A 68 9.14 1.80 9.72
C TYR A 68 8.88 1.36 8.28
N ALA A 69 8.41 0.13 8.12
CA ALA A 69 7.84 -0.33 6.86
C ALA A 69 6.44 0.29 6.62
N LEU A 70 6.04 0.40 5.34
CA LEU A 70 4.75 1.00 4.96
C LEU A 70 3.54 0.31 5.60
N GLY A 71 3.57 -1.02 5.71
CA GLY A 71 2.54 -1.79 6.39
C GLY A 71 2.43 -1.46 7.88
N GLU A 72 3.55 -1.19 8.55
CA GLU A 72 3.53 -0.76 9.96
C GLU A 72 2.91 0.64 10.10
N LEU A 73 3.23 1.55 9.19
CA LEU A 73 2.62 2.88 9.14
C LEU A 73 1.11 2.80 8.87
N TRP A 74 0.68 1.85 8.04
CA TRP A 74 -0.73 1.57 7.82
C TRP A 74 -1.42 1.01 9.09
N GLU A 75 -0.81 0.03 9.76
CA GLU A 75 -1.32 -0.53 11.02
C GLU A 75 -1.39 0.49 12.16
N LYS A 76 -0.44 1.44 12.20
CA LYS A 76 -0.42 2.58 13.13
C LYS A 76 -1.38 3.70 12.72
N ASN A 77 -2.10 3.55 11.61
CA ASN A 77 -3.00 4.55 11.03
C ASN A 77 -2.31 5.89 10.70
N VAL A 78 -1.01 5.87 10.43
CA VAL A 78 -0.25 7.05 9.95
C VAL A 78 -0.60 7.33 8.49
N LEU A 79 -0.81 6.29 7.68
CA LEU A 79 -1.16 6.43 6.26
C LEU A 79 -2.66 6.70 6.03
N GLY A 80 -3.53 6.36 6.99
CA GLY A 80 -4.99 6.29 6.77
C GLY A 80 -5.40 5.01 6.01
N GLY A 81 -6.66 4.93 5.60
CA GLY A 81 -7.19 3.81 4.80
C GLY A 81 -7.36 2.52 5.59
N ARG A 82 -7.44 2.60 6.92
CA ARG A 82 -7.64 1.44 7.79
C ARG A 82 -9.12 1.00 7.72
N PRO A 83 -9.43 -0.30 7.76
CA PRO A 83 -10.80 -0.80 7.77
C PRO A 83 -11.63 -0.31 8.96
#